data_AF-A0A7C0XYA1-F1
#
_entry.id   AF-A0A7C0XYA1-F1
#
_cell.length_a   1.000
_cell.length_b   1.000
_cell.length_c   1.000
_cell.angle_alpha   90.00
_cell.angle_beta   90.00
_cell.angle_gamma   90.00
#
_symmetry.space_group_name_H-M   'P 1'
#
loop_
_entity.id
_entity.type
_entity.pdbx_description
1 polymer ?
#
loop_
_entity_poly.entity_id
_entity_poly.type
_entity_poly.pdbx_seq_one_letter_code
_entity_poly.pdbx_strand_id
1 'polypeptide(L)'
;MSKSSESEKGGERKIDIKALVAVIPPASQVLGRHQKKIIPERRIRIRLSEDVERDKAKINPSLAKELGIKDKLVIVVAGRKRFVFNAVLDDLVKVNEAYVNAELMKDNGIADNSIATIRRVGS
;
A
#
# COMPACT_ATOMS: atom_id res chain seq x y z
N MET A 1 2.80 -86.76 14.63
CA MET A 1 4.03 -86.52 13.86
C MET A 1 3.83 -85.29 12.99
N SER A 2 4.75 -84.39 12.72
CA SER A 2 6.06 -84.01 13.26
C SER A 2 6.59 -83.01 12.23
N LYS A 3 7.11 -81.85 12.67
CA LYS A 3 8.11 -80.99 11.97
C LYS A 3 7.64 -80.37 10.63
N SER A 4 8.17 -79.28 10.09
CA SER A 4 9.14 -78.21 10.44
C SER A 4 9.08 -77.25 9.23
N SER A 5 9.06 -75.93 9.44
CA SER A 5 10.17 -74.99 9.17
C SER A 5 10.14 -74.30 7.79
N GLU A 6 10.78 -73.12 7.80
CA GLU A 6 11.11 -72.20 6.71
C GLU A 6 10.01 -71.28 6.16
N SER A 7 10.27 -70.01 5.81
CA SER A 7 11.28 -68.99 6.15
C SER A 7 10.90 -67.72 5.40
N GLU A 8 11.06 -66.57 6.05
CA GLU A 8 11.40 -65.22 5.56
C GLU A 8 11.00 -64.74 4.15
N LYS A 9 10.42 -63.52 4.10
CA LYS A 9 10.83 -62.33 3.29
C LYS A 9 9.69 -61.31 3.41
N GLY A 10 9.88 -60.13 3.96
CA GLY A 10 10.78 -59.08 3.49
C GLY A 10 9.92 -57.81 3.39
N GLY A 11 9.76 -57.11 4.52
CA GLY A 11 8.89 -55.94 4.61
C GLY A 11 9.48 -54.76 3.85
N GLU A 12 8.99 -54.51 2.65
CA GLU A 12 9.27 -53.29 1.89
C GLU A 12 8.72 -52.07 2.66
N ARG A 13 9.60 -51.37 3.39
CA ARG A 13 9.29 -50.03 3.88
C ARG A 13 9.26 -49.10 2.66
N LYS A 14 8.08 -48.90 2.09
CA LYS A 14 7.82 -47.83 1.12
C LYS A 14 8.25 -46.51 1.76
N ILE A 15 9.38 -45.99 1.30
CA ILE A 15 9.88 -44.68 1.72
C ILE A 15 8.87 -43.68 1.14
N ASP A 16 8.16 -42.95 1.99
CA ASP A 16 7.18 -41.95 1.58
C ASP A 16 7.88 -40.77 0.90
N ILE A 17 8.12 -40.92 -0.40
CA ILE A 17 8.79 -40.00 -1.33
C ILE A 17 8.20 -38.58 -1.29
N LYS A 18 6.93 -38.45 -0.85
CA LYS A 18 6.25 -37.17 -0.68
C LYS A 18 6.91 -36.25 0.35
N ALA A 19 7.56 -36.80 1.38
CA ALA A 19 8.21 -35.98 2.41
C ALA A 19 9.57 -35.43 1.96
N LEU A 20 10.30 -36.13 1.09
CA LEU A 20 11.61 -35.67 0.59
C LEU A 20 11.49 -34.53 -0.44
N VAL A 21 10.38 -34.49 -1.20
CA VAL A 21 10.07 -33.40 -2.14
C VAL A 21 9.65 -32.11 -1.42
N ALA A 22 9.38 -32.16 -0.11
CA ALA A 22 9.01 -31.00 0.70
C ALA A 22 10.21 -30.17 1.20
N VAL A 23 11.45 -30.56 0.87
CA VAL A 23 12.68 -29.83 1.28
C VAL A 23 12.80 -28.48 0.57
N ILE A 24 12.17 -28.32 -0.59
CA ILE A 24 12.08 -27.02 -1.27
C ILE A 24 10.63 -26.54 -1.09
N PRO A 25 10.37 -25.52 -0.24
CA PRO A 25 9.05 -24.92 -0.19
C PRO A 25 8.65 -24.51 -1.61
N PRO A 26 7.40 -24.75 -2.05
CA PRO A 26 6.94 -24.26 -3.34
C PRO A 26 7.20 -22.76 -3.42
N ALA A 27 7.68 -22.27 -4.57
CA ALA A 27 8.11 -20.87 -4.74
C ALA A 27 7.07 -19.84 -4.24
N SER A 28 5.77 -20.20 -4.31
CA SER A 28 4.65 -19.41 -3.76
C SER A 28 4.77 -19.10 -2.26
N GLN A 29 5.43 -19.94 -1.46
CA GLN A 29 5.63 -19.74 -0.02
C GLN A 29 6.87 -18.92 0.31
N VAL A 30 7.89 -18.90 -0.56
CA VAL A 30 9.12 -18.10 -0.39
C VAL A 30 8.87 -16.64 -0.79
N LEU A 31 8.06 -16.41 -1.83
CA LEU A 31 7.74 -15.07 -2.34
C LEU A 31 6.57 -14.38 -1.61
N GLY A 32 5.81 -15.10 -0.78
CA GLY A 32 4.60 -14.59 -0.12
C GLY A 32 4.81 -13.68 1.11
N ARG A 33 6.06 -13.41 1.53
CA ARG A 33 6.36 -12.71 2.79
C ARG A 33 6.60 -11.21 2.70
N HIS A 34 6.13 -10.57 1.63
CA HIS A 34 5.85 -9.12 1.69
C HIS A 34 4.47 -8.91 1.12
N GLN A 35 3.43 -9.15 1.93
CA GLN A 35 2.17 -8.43 1.75
C GLN A 35 2.53 -6.95 1.88
N LYS A 36 2.92 -6.34 0.77
CA LYS A 36 3.20 -4.93 0.66
C LYS A 36 1.88 -4.28 1.02
N LYS A 37 1.73 -3.84 2.28
CA LYS A 37 0.54 -3.15 2.80
C LYS A 37 0.14 -2.18 1.71
N ILE A 38 -0.98 -2.44 1.03
CA ILE A 38 -1.46 -1.60 -0.06
C ILE A 38 -1.79 -0.30 0.64
N ILE A 39 -0.88 0.68 0.55
CA ILE A 39 -1.13 2.00 1.08
C ILE A 39 -2.23 2.54 0.17
N PRO A 40 -3.40 2.92 0.71
CA PRO A 40 -4.43 3.51 -0.12
C PRO A 40 -3.87 4.82 -0.68
N GLU A 41 -3.72 4.85 -2.00
CA GLU A 41 -3.26 6.01 -2.76
C GLU A 41 -4.37 6.40 -3.73
N ARG A 42 -4.70 7.69 -3.79
CA ARG A 42 -5.73 8.19 -4.70
C ARG A 42 -5.19 9.32 -5.54
N ARG A 43 -5.45 9.24 -6.84
CA ARG A 43 -5.13 10.28 -7.80
C ARG A 43 -6.27 11.29 -7.83
N ILE A 44 -5.93 12.55 -7.60
CA ILE A 44 -6.86 13.65 -7.48
C ILE A 44 -6.32 14.88 -8.23
N ARG A 45 -7.18 15.88 -8.39
CA ARG A 45 -6.80 17.17 -8.96
C ARG A 45 -6.52 18.17 -7.86
N ILE A 46 -5.44 18.93 -8.01
CA ILE A 46 -5.10 20.02 -7.12
C ILE A 46 -5.83 21.28 -7.59
N ARG A 47 -6.40 22.02 -6.65
CA ARG A 47 -6.95 23.35 -6.84
C ARG A 47 -6.13 24.35 -6.04
N LEU A 48 -5.73 25.44 -6.70
CA LEU A 48 -5.02 26.53 -6.06
C LEU A 48 -6.01 27.45 -5.35
N SER A 49 -5.79 27.70 -4.07
CA SER A 49 -6.56 28.67 -3.29
C SER A 49 -5.61 29.44 -2.39
N GLU A 50 -5.78 30.75 -2.34
CA GLU A 50 -4.96 31.65 -1.53
C GLU A 50 -5.39 31.64 -0.05
N ASP A 51 -6.61 31.16 0.23
CA ASP A 51 -7.17 31.01 1.58
C ASP A 51 -6.56 29.86 2.37
N VAL A 52 -5.74 29.01 1.73
CA VAL A 52 -5.11 27.86 2.36
C VAL A 52 -3.68 28.22 2.74
N GLU A 53 -3.31 28.05 4.01
CA GLU A 53 -1.93 28.26 4.48
C GLU A 53 -0.93 27.31 3.79
N ARG A 54 0.34 27.73 3.68
CA ARG A 54 1.40 26.95 3.02
C ARG A 54 1.62 25.56 3.61
N ASP A 55 1.40 25.38 4.91
CA ASP A 55 1.61 24.10 5.62
C ASP A 55 0.35 23.23 5.70
N LYS A 56 -0.80 23.72 5.23
CA LYS A 56 -2.09 23.04 5.32
C LYS A 56 -2.60 22.66 3.92
N ALA A 57 -3.34 21.57 3.86
CA ALA A 57 -4.04 21.16 2.65
C ALA A 57 -5.48 20.81 3.02
N LYS A 58 -6.43 21.44 2.34
CA LYS A 58 -7.86 21.18 2.53
C LYS A 58 -8.28 20.00 1.66
N ILE A 59 -8.90 19.00 2.27
CA ILE A 59 -9.40 17.81 1.61
C ILE A 59 -10.80 17.46 2.13
N ASN A 60 -11.57 16.74 1.31
CA ASN A 60 -12.86 16.24 1.75
C ASN A 60 -12.69 15.19 2.88
N PRO A 61 -13.50 15.23 3.96
CA PRO A 61 -13.43 14.24 5.04
C PRO A 61 -13.71 12.80 4.58
N SER A 62 -14.50 12.60 3.53
CA SER A 62 -14.75 11.27 2.95
C SER A 62 -13.47 10.69 2.33
N LEU A 63 -12.73 11.50 1.58
CA LEU A 63 -11.44 11.10 1.01
C LEU A 63 -10.40 10.87 2.12
N ALA A 64 -10.38 11.71 3.15
CA ALA A 64 -9.49 11.53 4.31
C ALA A 64 -9.74 10.19 5.02
N LYS A 65 -11.01 9.84 5.25
CA LYS A 65 -11.41 8.56 5.86
C LYS A 65 -11.03 7.36 5.00
N GLU A 66 -11.26 7.43 3.69
CA GLU A 66 -10.91 6.36 2.75
C GLU A 66 -9.41 6.09 2.70
N LEU A 67 -8.60 7.16 2.73
CA LEU A 67 -7.14 7.07 2.72
C LEU A 67 -6.52 6.82 4.11
N GLY A 68 -7.33 6.86 5.18
CA GLY A 68 -6.86 6.73 6.56
C GLY A 68 -5.95 7.88 7.01
N ILE A 69 -6.18 9.09 6.51
CA ILE A 69 -5.44 10.30 6.87
C ILE A 69 -6.02 10.85 8.17
N LYS A 70 -5.18 11.01 9.21
CA LYS A 70 -5.55 11.64 10.48
C LYS A 70 -5.12 13.10 10.51
N ASP A 71 -3.82 13.33 10.68
CA ASP A 71 -3.28 14.68 10.89
C ASP A 71 -2.42 15.16 9.73
N LYS A 72 -1.63 14.24 9.15
CA LYS A 72 -0.67 14.55 8.09
C LYS A 72 -0.94 13.73 6.85
N LEU A 73 -0.85 14.40 5.71
CA LEU A 73 -0.97 13.79 4.39
C LEU A 73 0.27 14.10 3.55
N VAL A 74 0.49 13.25 2.56
CA VAL A 74 1.54 13.46 1.58
C VAL A 74 0.89 13.61 0.22
N ILE A 75 1.19 14.72 -0.45
CA ILE A 75 0.80 14.95 -1.84
C ILE A 75 2.02 14.76 -2.71
N VAL A 76 1.91 13.87 -3.71
CA VAL A 76 2.94 13.66 -4.72
C VAL A 76 2.43 14.22 -6.04
N VAL A 77 3.05 15.28 -6.53
CA VAL A 77 2.68 15.93 -7.79
C VAL A 77 3.56 15.38 -8.91
N ALA A 78 2.91 14.93 -9.99
CA ALA A 78 3.56 14.37 -11.18
C ALA A 78 4.62 13.28 -10.89
N GLY A 79 4.49 12.53 -9.78
CA GLY A 79 5.42 11.47 -9.40
C GLY A 79 6.83 11.94 -9.00
N ARG A 80 7.10 13.25 -8.99
CA ARG A 80 8.43 13.82 -8.72
C ARG A 80 8.47 14.61 -7.42
N LYS A 81 7.52 15.52 -7.23
CA LYS A 81 7.53 16.44 -6.09
C LYS A 81 6.67 15.90 -4.96
N ARG A 82 7.27 15.67 -3.79
CA ARG A 82 6.59 15.19 -2.59
C ARG A 82 6.48 16.33 -1.59
N PHE A 83 5.25 16.60 -1.14
CA PHE A 83 4.96 17.58 -0.10
C PHE A 83 4.27 16.90 1.06
N VAL A 84 4.59 17.34 2.27
CA VAL A 84 3.93 16.91 3.50
C VAL A 84 3.13 18.08 4.00
N PHE A 85 1.83 17.87 4.20
CA PHE A 85 0.92 18.90 4.69
C PHE A 85 0.11 18.40 5.88
N ASN A 86 -0.37 19.35 6.68
CA ASN A 86 -1.40 19.10 7.66
C ASN A 86 -2.76 19.03 6.97
N ALA A 87 -3.50 17.95 7.21
CA ALA A 87 -4.81 17.73 6.63
C ALA A 87 -5.86 18.59 7.33
N VAL A 88 -6.53 19.45 6.57
CA VAL A 88 -7.71 20.21 7.03
C VAL A 88 -8.93 19.63 6.34
N LEU A 89 -9.92 19.21 7.13
CA LEU A 89 -11.15 18.65 6.58
C LEU A 89 -12.12 19.78 6.25
N ASP A 90 -12.55 19.84 5.00
CA ASP A 90 -13.49 20.86 4.53
C ASP A 90 -14.50 20.20 3.58
N ASP A 91 -15.79 20.32 3.89
CA ASP A 91 -16.88 19.72 3.12
C ASP A 91 -17.14 20.44 1.80
N LEU A 92 -16.64 21.67 1.63
CA LEU A 92 -16.72 22.43 0.39
C LEU A 92 -15.79 21.85 -0.69
N VAL A 93 -14.77 21.09 -0.28
CA VAL A 93 -13.82 20.46 -1.20
C VAL A 93 -14.42 19.17 -1.74
N LYS A 94 -14.37 18.96 -3.05
CA LYS A 94 -14.87 17.72 -3.66
C LYS A 94 -14.00 16.52 -3.31
N VAL A 95 -14.60 15.33 -3.31
CA VAL A 95 -13.89 14.05 -3.01
C VAL A 95 -12.70 13.77 -3.93
N ASN A 96 -12.69 14.28 -5.18
CA ASN A 96 -11.59 14.06 -6.12
C ASN A 96 -10.66 15.29 -6.29
N GLU A 97 -10.79 16.28 -5.41
CA GLU A 97 -10.04 17.53 -5.45
C GLU A 97 -9.35 17.78 -4.09
N ALA A 98 -8.20 18.45 -4.10
CA ALA A 98 -7.56 18.97 -2.89
C ALA A 98 -7.15 20.41 -3.10
N TYR A 99 -7.41 21.23 -2.09
CA TYR A 99 -7.14 22.66 -2.13
C TYR A 99 -5.84 22.92 -1.37
N VAL A 100 -4.93 23.61 -2.03
CA VAL A 100 -3.58 23.87 -1.51
C VAL A 100 -3.22 25.33 -1.79
N ASN A 101 -2.25 25.83 -1.03
CA ASN A 101 -1.76 27.19 -1.18
C ASN A 101 -1.21 27.46 -2.60
N ALA A 102 -1.68 28.56 -3.21
CA ALA A 102 -1.27 28.97 -4.55
C ALA A 102 0.22 29.37 -4.65
N GLU A 103 0.77 30.02 -3.62
CA GLU A 103 2.16 30.49 -3.61
C GLU A 103 3.14 29.32 -3.60
N LEU A 104 2.92 28.35 -2.70
CA LEU A 104 3.76 27.15 -2.61
C LEU A 104 3.75 26.37 -3.93
N MET A 105 2.59 26.28 -4.59
CA MET A 105 2.48 25.59 -5.86
C MET A 105 3.18 26.36 -6.98
N LYS A 106 3.09 27.70 -7.01
CA LYS A 106 3.83 28.55 -7.94
C LYS A 106 5.35 28.44 -7.75
N ASP A 107 5.84 28.47 -6.52
CA ASP A 107 7.26 28.26 -6.18
C ASP A 107 7.75 26.90 -6.67
N ASN A 108 6.84 25.92 -6.70
CA ASN A 108 7.10 24.59 -7.20
C ASN A 108 6.77 24.39 -8.68
N GLY A 109 6.36 25.41 -9.42
CA GLY A 109 6.00 25.31 -10.84
C GLY A 109 4.83 24.37 -11.10
N ILE A 110 3.89 24.26 -10.15
CA ILE A 110 2.70 23.43 -10.23
C ILE A 110 1.53 24.33 -10.63
N ALA A 111 0.92 24.01 -11.77
CA ALA A 111 -0.23 24.74 -12.29
C ALA A 111 -1.53 24.33 -11.58
N ASP A 112 -2.56 25.16 -11.72
CA ASP A 112 -3.90 24.77 -11.31
C ASP A 112 -4.37 23.52 -12.07
N ASN A 113 -5.26 22.74 -11.46
CA ASN A 113 -5.79 21.49 -12.01
C ASN A 113 -4.72 20.39 -12.22
N SER A 114 -3.56 20.50 -11.58
CA SER A 114 -2.50 19.51 -11.65
C SER A 114 -2.93 18.16 -11.06
N ILE A 115 -2.47 17.07 -11.66
CA ILE A 115 -2.71 15.72 -11.16
C ILE A 115 -1.73 15.40 -10.04
N ALA A 116 -2.26 14.99 -8.90
CA ALA A 116 -1.47 14.56 -7.77
C ALA A 116 -1.98 13.27 -7.17
N THR A 117 -1.08 12.56 -6.51
CA THR A 117 -1.37 11.36 -5.74
C THR A 117 -1.33 11.72 -4.27
N ILE A 118 -2.45 11.56 -3.58
CA ILE A 118 -2.49 11.63 -2.12
C ILE A 118 -2.19 10.26 -1.56
N ARG A 119 -1.34 10.22 -0.54
CA ARG A 119 -1.12 9.07 0.32
C ARG A 119 -1.06 9.51 1.78
N ARG A 120 -1.39 8.59 2.70
CA ARG A 120 -1.12 8.81 4.11
C ARG A 120 0.39 8.92 4.38
N VAL A 121 0.78 9.65 5.42
CA VAL A 121 2.13 9.53 5.94
C VAL A 121 2.30 8.10 6.46
N GLY A 122 3.23 7.35 5.85
CA GLY A 122 3.62 6.04 6.34
C GLY A 122 4.33 6.21 7.67
N SER A 123 3.64 5.93 8.78
CA SER A 123 4.27 5.38 9.98
C SER A 123 4.69 3.95 9.73
#